data_AF-A0A5B9Q5H1-F1
#
_entry.id   AF-A0A5B9Q5H1-F1
#
_cell.length_a   1.000
_cell.length_b   1.000
_cell.length_c   1.000
_cell.angle_alpha   90.00
_cell.angle_beta   90.00
_cell.angle_gamma   90.00
#
_symmetry.space_group_name_H-M   'P 1'
#
loop_
_entity.id
_entity.type
_entity.pdbx_description
1 polymer ?
#
loop_
_entity_poly.entity_id
_entity_poly.type
_entity_poly.pdbx_seq_one_letter_code
_entity_poly.pdbx_strand_id
1 'polypeptide(L)'
;MTAPKIFNWVATSLLITMSSVVSQAQPLHHELVLEGPNPTPLLMDNPNHDLQFFAPVDFDFECRPIRQQCGYFFSFEKSFWAATGERVTVGDPNEVVFSELIFGGNLSPFSIGTPPPQYIINNSIQDAPPNGRDFGHGDRYEFGYTQGGNGWMIGVMDGPEIAGRQIFGFNSLTIPNQLPLIENLHDPNFDFPNFVFGSNIFGEPGSGSFDIATSRNGFGSVHVNFRTPDGFLTGFVDYAINGPNNELGPTVAGPGRAVQAVVVGTGIDGNPEVLLVDLTSGADGLPDNLNGNIVGGFFFVVNADDEVIGTGVDYEDLHTFNVAFERFEVRNLTETDGIELMKTVTLDNRHLPVKRQGEFVELGVGVRYLRLNDVFYFNGSGGILGRTYATTGAENQIVGPQVRGRWSKQRGRWNFGLDGRFMFGYNVQDQTQIGAIGEDLSPGAVNSPIYAQPHAVSYARQQQNFSPVAEIRADCSYQITSSIAAKLGYTGIFVENITRASQTVDWYIPDLGILKGGNNEIYVNGVDFGFEAVY
;
A
#
# COMPACT_ATOMS: atom_id res chain seq x y z
N MET A 1 11.88 4.26 11.28
CA MET A 1 12.45 5.38 12.07
C MET A 1 11.76 6.65 11.61
N THR A 2 10.80 7.17 12.36
CA THR A 2 10.09 8.41 12.02
C THR A 2 10.96 9.60 12.38
N ALA A 3 11.40 10.38 11.40
CA ALA A 3 12.06 11.66 11.68
C ALA A 3 11.11 12.54 12.51
N PRO A 4 11.58 13.17 13.60
CA PRO A 4 10.73 14.07 14.37
C PRO A 4 10.29 15.25 13.50
N LYS A 5 9.04 15.71 13.70
CA LYS A 5 8.40 16.85 13.03
C LYS A 5 9.10 18.19 13.33
N ILE A 6 10.37 18.31 12.93
CA ILE A 6 11.21 19.51 13.07
C ILE A 6 10.60 20.68 12.26
N PHE A 7 9.81 20.39 11.22
CA PHE A 7 9.17 21.38 10.35
C PHE A 7 8.22 22.34 11.07
N ASN A 8 7.38 21.86 12.00
CA ASN A 8 6.41 22.72 12.69
C ASN A 8 7.09 23.79 13.55
N TRP A 9 8.27 23.49 14.09
CA TRP A 9 9.03 24.44 14.89
C TRP A 9 9.67 25.53 14.04
N VAL A 10 10.19 25.20 12.84
CA VAL A 10 10.84 26.20 11.96
C VAL A 10 9.82 27.20 11.43
N ALA A 11 8.64 26.76 10.99
CA ALA A 11 7.58 27.65 10.53
C ALA A 11 7.10 28.61 11.63
N THR A 12 6.88 28.09 12.84
CA THR A 12 6.47 28.89 14.00
C THR A 12 7.55 29.90 14.42
N SER A 13 8.83 29.49 14.40
CA SER A 13 9.97 30.35 14.74
C SER A 13 10.14 31.49 13.73
N LEU A 14 9.95 31.22 12.43
CA LEU A 14 10.02 32.24 11.39
C LEU A 14 8.93 33.32 11.59
N LEU A 15 7.71 32.89 11.95
CA LEU A 15 6.58 33.78 12.20
C LEU A 15 6.82 34.72 13.42
N ILE A 16 7.40 34.17 14.50
CA ILE A 16 7.70 34.93 15.73
C ILE A 16 8.87 35.90 15.51
N THR A 17 9.90 35.50 14.77
CA THR A 17 11.07 36.35 14.55
C THR A 17 10.74 37.53 13.63
N MET A 18 9.90 37.32 12.61
CA MET A 18 9.48 38.36 11.66
C MET A 18 8.59 39.44 12.31
N SER A 19 7.68 39.05 13.20
CA SER A 19 6.84 40.02 13.95
C SER A 19 7.68 40.96 14.83
N SER A 20 8.84 40.49 15.32
CA SER A 20 9.76 41.31 16.12
C SER A 20 10.61 42.29 15.30
N VAL A 21 11.00 41.93 14.07
CA VAL A 21 11.85 42.79 13.21
C VAL A 21 11.03 43.91 12.55
N VAL A 22 9.76 43.68 12.24
CA VAL A 22 8.86 44.67 11.62
C VAL A 22 8.45 45.77 12.61
N SER A 23 8.44 45.51 13.92
CA SER A 23 8.11 46.51 14.95
C SER A 23 9.13 47.66 15.06
N GLN A 24 10.32 47.58 14.44
CA GLN A 24 11.38 48.59 14.58
C GLN A 24 11.61 49.47 13.35
N ALA A 25 10.92 49.24 12.23
CA ALA A 25 11.01 50.10 11.06
C ALA A 25 10.08 51.33 11.18
N GLN A 26 10.46 52.32 11.99
CA GLN A 26 9.83 53.64 11.89
C GLN A 26 10.29 54.34 10.61
N PRO A 27 9.37 54.82 9.74
CA PRO A 27 9.75 55.63 8.60
C PRO A 27 10.33 56.96 9.09
N LEU A 28 11.57 57.25 8.70
CA LEU A 28 12.15 58.58 8.77
C LEU A 28 11.33 59.50 7.88
N HIS A 29 10.32 60.16 8.45
CA HIS A 29 9.59 61.23 7.79
C HIS A 29 10.57 62.39 7.52
N HIS A 30 10.98 62.52 6.26
CA HIS A 30 11.69 63.69 5.79
C HIS A 30 10.65 64.79 5.55
N GLU A 31 10.45 65.66 6.54
CA GLU A 31 9.69 66.90 6.36
C GLU A 31 10.44 67.79 5.37
N LEU A 32 9.99 67.78 4.11
CA LEU A 32 10.36 68.80 3.15
C LEU A 32 9.64 70.10 3.50
N VAL A 33 10.39 71.06 4.04
CA VAL A 33 9.93 72.43 4.26
C VAL A 33 9.69 73.08 2.89
N LEU A 34 8.43 73.20 2.48
CA LEU A 34 8.03 73.98 1.31
C LEU A 34 7.92 75.46 1.68
N GLU A 35 9.02 76.20 1.54
CA GLU A 35 9.00 77.67 1.58
C GLU A 35 8.47 78.21 0.25
N GLY A 36 7.17 78.50 0.17
CA GLY A 36 6.53 79.17 -0.95
C GLY A 36 5.32 80.01 -0.50
N PRO A 37 5.10 81.22 -1.06
CA PRO A 37 4.16 82.21 -0.51
C PRO A 37 2.67 81.96 -0.86
N ASN A 38 2.26 80.73 -1.14
CA ASN A 38 0.85 80.36 -1.30
C ASN A 38 0.65 78.84 -1.13
N PRO A 39 0.44 78.33 0.09
CA PRO A 39 -0.01 76.97 0.29
C PRO A 39 -1.47 76.88 -0.15
N THR A 40 -1.72 76.25 -1.28
CA THR A 40 -3.04 75.67 -1.53
C THR A 40 -3.21 74.54 -0.50
N PRO A 41 -4.34 74.46 0.21
CA PRO A 41 -4.55 73.39 1.16
C PRO A 41 -4.56 72.07 0.40
N LEU A 42 -3.49 71.30 0.53
CA LEU A 42 -3.49 69.87 0.27
C LEU A 42 -4.64 69.30 1.10
N LEU A 43 -5.69 68.83 0.41
CA LEU A 43 -6.77 68.09 1.03
C LEU A 43 -6.14 67.00 1.88
N MET A 44 -6.31 67.12 3.20
CA MET A 44 -6.06 66.04 4.13
C MET A 44 -6.82 64.81 3.63
N ASP A 45 -6.08 63.75 3.32
CA ASP A 45 -6.61 62.39 3.21
C ASP A 45 -7.51 62.12 4.42
N ASN A 46 -8.80 61.97 4.13
CA ASN A 46 -9.85 61.83 5.11
C ASN A 46 -9.70 60.46 5.82
N PRO A 47 -9.38 60.40 7.13
CA PRO A 47 -9.19 59.14 7.85
C PRO A 47 -10.50 58.35 8.08
N ASN A 48 -11.63 58.79 7.52
CA ASN A 48 -12.95 58.23 7.78
C ASN A 48 -13.46 57.24 6.71
N HIS A 49 -12.62 56.77 5.79
CA HIS A 49 -13.06 55.86 4.71
C HIS A 49 -13.15 54.37 5.11
N ASP A 50 -12.66 53.96 6.28
CA ASP A 50 -12.54 52.52 6.62
C ASP A 50 -13.77 51.88 7.29
N LEU A 51 -14.89 52.60 7.49
CA LEU A 51 -16.09 52.06 8.17
C LEU A 51 -17.42 52.30 7.43
N GLN A 52 -17.39 52.46 6.11
CA GLN A 52 -18.63 52.61 5.32
C GLN A 52 -19.02 51.29 4.64
N PHE A 53 -19.67 50.40 5.39
CA PHE A 53 -20.16 49.09 4.91
C PHE A 53 -21.20 49.17 3.77
N PHE A 54 -21.75 50.35 3.46
CA PHE A 54 -22.81 50.55 2.48
C PHE A 54 -22.64 51.76 1.55
N ALA A 55 -21.48 52.42 1.54
CA ALA A 55 -21.25 53.46 0.54
C ALA A 55 -21.19 52.82 -0.87
N PRO A 56 -21.77 53.46 -1.90
CA PRO A 56 -21.61 53.02 -3.28
C PRO A 56 -20.11 52.89 -3.57
N VAL A 57 -19.72 51.79 -4.24
CA VAL A 57 -18.33 51.52 -4.62
C VAL A 57 -17.79 52.74 -5.34
N ASP A 58 -16.96 53.52 -4.65
CA ASP A 58 -16.17 54.56 -5.29
C ASP A 58 -15.23 53.82 -6.24
N PHE A 59 -15.35 54.10 -7.54
CA PHE A 59 -14.42 53.59 -8.54
C PHE A 59 -13.12 54.37 -8.40
N ASP A 60 -12.40 54.09 -7.31
CA ASP A 60 -11.05 54.57 -7.07
C ASP A 60 -10.12 53.89 -8.08
N PHE A 61 -9.76 54.65 -9.11
CA PHE A 61 -8.81 54.26 -10.16
C PHE A 61 -7.36 54.53 -9.76
N GLU A 62 -7.08 54.99 -8.53
CA GLU A 62 -5.75 55.37 -8.07
C GLU A 62 -5.26 54.37 -7.01
N CYS A 63 -4.57 53.32 -7.46
CA CYS A 63 -3.80 52.38 -6.64
C CYS A 63 -4.55 51.28 -5.84
N ARG A 64 -5.82 50.96 -6.14
CA ARG A 64 -6.51 49.79 -5.59
C ARG A 64 -6.85 48.65 -6.59
N PRO A 65 -5.89 48.02 -7.29
CA PRO A 65 -5.94 46.59 -7.52
C PRO A 65 -5.15 45.86 -6.41
N ILE A 66 -5.61 44.64 -6.09
CA ILE A 66 -5.22 43.78 -4.96
C ILE A 66 -3.71 43.48 -4.88
N ARG A 67 -2.95 43.68 -5.96
CA ARG A 67 -1.50 43.58 -5.91
C ARG A 67 -0.92 44.97 -5.71
N GLN A 68 -0.65 45.30 -4.45
CA GLN A 68 0.26 46.40 -4.12
C GLN A 68 1.53 46.22 -4.97
N GLN A 69 2.00 47.30 -5.60
CA GLN A 69 3.24 47.27 -6.38
C GLN A 69 4.45 46.93 -5.51
N CYS A 70 4.30 46.96 -4.19
CA CYS A 70 5.26 46.50 -3.21
C CYS A 70 4.55 45.97 -1.96
N GLY A 71 5.08 44.91 -1.33
CA GLY A 71 4.50 44.39 -0.09
C GLY A 71 4.91 42.95 0.19
N TYR A 72 4.69 42.54 1.44
CA TYR A 72 4.82 41.14 1.83
C TYR A 72 3.47 40.43 1.66
N PHE A 73 3.52 39.17 1.25
CA PHE A 73 2.33 38.34 1.21
C PHE A 73 2.55 37.04 1.96
N PHE A 74 1.46 36.52 2.51
CA PHE A 74 1.37 35.21 3.12
C PHE A 74 0.12 34.51 2.60
N SER A 75 0.26 33.26 2.17
CA SER A 75 -0.84 32.41 1.77
C SER A 75 -0.79 31.12 2.58
N PHE A 76 -1.95 30.72 3.09
CA PHE A 76 -2.16 29.42 3.71
C PHE A 76 -3.25 28.69 2.97
N GLU A 77 -3.02 27.42 2.62
CA GLU A 77 -3.97 26.55 1.95
C GLU A 77 -4.04 25.20 2.65
N LYS A 78 -5.25 24.74 2.97
CA LYS A 78 -5.55 23.34 3.27
C LYS A 78 -5.79 22.61 1.96
N SER A 79 -5.01 21.58 1.68
CA SER A 79 -5.16 20.74 0.51
C SER A 79 -6.00 19.50 0.83
N PHE A 80 -6.84 19.07 -0.11
CA PHE A 80 -7.57 17.81 -0.07
C PHE A 80 -7.39 17.10 -1.41
N TRP A 81 -6.46 16.14 -1.45
CA TRP A 81 -5.91 15.58 -2.68
C TRP A 81 -6.09 14.07 -2.73
N ALA A 82 -6.29 13.56 -3.95
CA ALA A 82 -6.20 12.16 -4.27
C ALA A 82 -4.95 11.92 -5.14
N ALA A 83 -4.28 10.80 -4.89
CA ALA A 83 -3.19 10.31 -5.70
C ALA A 83 -3.70 9.14 -6.52
N THR A 84 -3.72 9.32 -7.83
CA THR A 84 -4.01 8.24 -8.77
C THR A 84 -2.69 7.60 -9.18
N GLY A 85 -2.64 6.28 -9.11
CA GLY A 85 -1.56 5.46 -9.63
C GLY A 85 -2.13 4.26 -10.37
N GLU A 86 -1.26 3.56 -11.08
CA GLU A 86 -1.64 2.28 -11.67
C GLU A 86 -2.01 1.29 -10.56
N ARG A 87 -3.12 0.58 -10.77
CA ARG A 87 -3.58 -0.45 -9.84
C ARG A 87 -2.69 -1.67 -10.01
N VAL A 88 -2.36 -2.30 -8.90
CA VAL A 88 -1.34 -3.36 -8.90
C VAL A 88 -1.99 -4.73 -8.74
N THR A 89 -1.61 -5.65 -9.62
CA THR A 89 -1.86 -7.08 -9.44
C THR A 89 -0.96 -7.60 -8.32
N VAL A 90 -1.56 -8.25 -7.32
CA VAL A 90 -0.81 -8.94 -6.27
C VAL A 90 -0.49 -10.33 -6.79
N GLY A 91 0.80 -10.65 -6.85
CA GLY A 91 1.35 -11.85 -7.47
C GLY A 91 1.99 -11.55 -8.82
N ASP A 92 2.74 -12.51 -9.35
CA ASP A 92 3.37 -12.37 -10.66
C ASP A 92 2.31 -12.49 -11.77
N PRO A 93 2.11 -11.45 -12.60
CA PRO A 93 1.12 -11.49 -13.67
C PRO A 93 1.51 -12.40 -14.84
N ASN A 94 2.77 -12.81 -14.94
CA ASN A 94 3.28 -13.68 -16.00
C ASN A 94 3.32 -15.15 -15.59
N GLU A 95 3.07 -15.46 -14.32
CA GLU A 95 3.10 -16.83 -13.82
C GLU A 95 1.76 -17.54 -14.12
N VAL A 96 1.84 -18.61 -14.91
CA VAL A 96 0.70 -19.44 -15.28
C VAL A 96 0.63 -20.63 -14.34
N VAL A 97 -0.28 -20.56 -13.38
CA VAL A 97 -0.51 -21.63 -12.42
C VAL A 97 -1.73 -22.41 -12.87
N PHE A 98 -1.62 -23.73 -13.00
CA PHE A 98 -2.76 -24.61 -13.26
C PHE A 98 -3.40 -25.05 -11.94
N SER A 99 -4.72 -25.23 -11.96
CA SER A 99 -5.45 -25.85 -10.87
C SER A 99 -4.90 -27.24 -10.59
N GLU A 100 -4.86 -27.60 -9.32
CA GLU A 100 -4.49 -28.93 -8.86
C GLU A 100 -5.21 -30.05 -9.64
N LEU A 101 -4.44 -31.08 -10.01
CA LEU A 101 -4.95 -32.30 -10.61
C LEU A 101 -5.21 -33.31 -9.48
N ILE A 102 -6.45 -33.35 -9.02
CA ILE A 102 -6.88 -34.22 -7.90
C ILE A 102 -7.00 -35.69 -8.34
N PHE A 103 -7.19 -35.94 -9.64
CA PHE A 103 -7.42 -37.29 -10.16
C PHE A 103 -6.24 -37.73 -11.02
N GLY A 104 -5.59 -38.79 -10.58
CA GLY A 104 -4.46 -39.41 -11.27
C GLY A 104 -4.89 -39.86 -12.66
N GLY A 105 -3.97 -39.80 -13.62
CA GLY A 105 -4.23 -40.25 -15.00
C GLY A 105 -4.72 -41.71 -15.07
N ASN A 106 -4.94 -42.19 -16.30
CA ASN A 106 -5.54 -43.49 -16.69
C ASN A 106 -5.03 -44.78 -16.01
N LEU A 107 -4.15 -44.71 -15.00
CA LEU A 107 -3.62 -45.82 -14.22
C LEU A 107 -4.26 -45.99 -12.84
N SER A 108 -5.04 -45.03 -12.32
CA SER A 108 -5.79 -45.26 -11.08
C SER A 108 -7.03 -46.12 -11.38
N PRO A 109 -7.13 -47.35 -10.84
CA PRO A 109 -8.29 -48.23 -11.01
C PRO A 109 -9.56 -47.66 -10.34
N PHE A 110 -9.44 -46.54 -9.62
CA PHE A 110 -10.52 -45.87 -8.89
C PHE A 110 -11.08 -44.62 -9.62
N SER A 111 -10.56 -44.28 -10.81
CA SER A 111 -11.07 -43.16 -11.61
C SER A 111 -12.39 -43.49 -12.33
N ILE A 112 -13.52 -43.37 -11.63
CA ILE A 112 -14.84 -43.40 -12.28
C ILE A 112 -15.10 -42.03 -12.91
N GLY A 113 -14.86 -41.91 -14.22
CA GLY A 113 -15.20 -40.73 -15.02
C GLY A 113 -14.00 -40.09 -15.71
N THR A 114 -14.27 -39.08 -16.54
CA THR A 114 -13.20 -38.25 -17.12
C THR A 114 -12.82 -37.20 -16.09
N PRO A 115 -11.55 -37.14 -15.63
CA PRO A 115 -11.14 -36.11 -14.70
C PRO A 115 -11.40 -34.72 -15.30
N PRO A 116 -11.88 -33.75 -14.51
CA PRO A 116 -12.08 -32.40 -15.03
C PRO A 116 -10.75 -31.87 -15.56
N PRO A 117 -10.75 -31.20 -16.72
CA PRO A 117 -9.53 -30.60 -17.24
C PRO A 117 -9.02 -29.54 -16.25
N GLN A 118 -7.70 -29.49 -16.03
CA GLN A 118 -7.10 -28.41 -15.26
C GLN A 118 -7.43 -27.06 -15.92
N TYR A 119 -7.70 -26.06 -15.08
CA TYR A 119 -7.92 -24.69 -15.53
C TYR A 119 -6.79 -23.78 -15.02
N ILE A 120 -6.62 -22.62 -15.65
CA ILE A 120 -5.60 -21.65 -15.23
C ILE A 120 -6.15 -20.86 -14.03
N ILE A 121 -5.38 -20.84 -12.94
CA ILE A 121 -5.60 -19.98 -11.78
C ILE A 121 -4.91 -18.64 -12.04
N ASN A 122 -5.73 -17.60 -12.17
CA ASN A 122 -5.25 -16.22 -12.24
C ASN A 122 -5.07 -15.65 -10.83
N ASN A 123 -4.19 -14.65 -10.69
CA ASN A 123 -4.12 -13.84 -9.47
C ASN A 123 -5.53 -13.31 -9.11
N SER A 124 -5.96 -13.54 -7.88
CA SER A 124 -7.30 -13.15 -7.42
C SER A 124 -7.43 -11.63 -7.24
N ILE A 125 -6.31 -10.93 -7.02
CA ILE A 125 -6.27 -9.49 -6.82
C ILE A 125 -5.55 -8.86 -8.00
N GLN A 126 -6.31 -8.29 -8.93
CA GLN A 126 -5.78 -7.63 -10.15
C GLN A 126 -5.72 -6.10 -10.02
N ASP A 127 -6.12 -5.59 -8.87
CA ASP A 127 -6.74 -4.26 -8.79
C ASP A 127 -6.56 -3.69 -7.37
N ALA A 128 -5.43 -3.98 -6.73
CA ALA A 128 -5.14 -3.56 -5.36
C ALA A 128 -4.96 -2.04 -5.25
N PRO A 129 -5.08 -1.46 -4.04
CA PRO A 129 -4.76 -0.06 -3.78
C PRO A 129 -3.33 0.29 -4.23
N PRO A 130 -3.08 1.56 -4.61
CA PRO A 130 -3.98 2.72 -4.47
C PRO A 130 -5.11 2.75 -5.51
N ASN A 131 -6.34 2.98 -5.07
CA ASN A 131 -7.52 2.99 -5.95
C ASN A 131 -7.89 4.41 -6.45
N GLY A 132 -7.12 5.44 -6.08
CA GLY A 132 -7.39 6.84 -6.40
C GLY A 132 -8.68 7.41 -5.80
N ARG A 133 -9.38 6.64 -4.95
CA ARG A 133 -10.61 7.05 -4.24
C ARG A 133 -10.32 7.63 -2.87
N ASP A 134 -9.16 7.28 -2.31
CA ASP A 134 -8.74 7.75 -1.00
C ASP A 134 -8.18 9.16 -1.14
N PHE A 135 -8.71 10.07 -0.33
CA PHE A 135 -8.25 11.44 -0.25
C PHE A 135 -7.45 11.65 1.03
N GLY A 136 -6.31 12.31 0.89
CA GLY A 136 -5.50 12.80 1.99
C GLY A 136 -5.67 14.31 2.13
N HIS A 137 -5.28 14.82 3.29
CA HIS A 137 -5.26 16.26 3.55
C HIS A 137 -3.85 16.71 3.88
N GLY A 138 -3.50 17.91 3.44
CA GLY A 138 -2.22 18.55 3.71
C GLY A 138 -2.38 20.03 3.96
N ASP A 139 -1.25 20.70 4.11
CA ASP A 139 -1.11 22.13 4.31
C ASP A 139 -0.05 22.69 3.37
N ARG A 140 -0.31 23.88 2.83
CA ARG A 140 0.65 24.65 2.04
C ARG A 140 0.76 26.05 2.59
N TYR A 141 2.01 26.51 2.69
CA TYR A 141 2.37 27.85 3.15
C TYR A 141 3.19 28.51 2.06
N GLU A 142 2.79 29.70 1.62
CA GLU A 142 3.60 30.53 0.73
C GLU A 142 3.85 31.87 1.39
N PHE A 143 5.10 32.32 1.37
CA PHE A 143 5.51 33.63 1.84
C PHE A 143 6.38 34.28 0.78
N GLY A 144 6.22 35.59 0.60
CA GLY A 144 7.08 36.29 -0.33
C GLY A 144 6.98 37.79 -0.24
N TYR A 145 7.71 38.43 -1.14
CA TYR A 145 7.74 39.87 -1.26
C TYR A 145 7.74 40.24 -2.74
N THR A 146 7.00 41.27 -3.10
CA THR A 146 7.03 41.87 -4.43
C THR A 146 7.41 43.35 -4.33
N GLN A 147 8.11 43.87 -5.33
CA GLN A 147 8.40 45.28 -5.52
C GLN A 147 8.66 45.59 -6.99
N GLY A 148 7.92 46.54 -7.55
CA GLY A 148 8.19 47.08 -8.90
C GLY A 148 8.20 46.01 -9.98
N GLY A 149 7.25 45.08 -9.93
CA GLY A 149 7.14 43.97 -10.87
C GLY A 149 8.15 42.84 -10.66
N ASN A 150 9.06 42.93 -9.68
CA ASN A 150 9.93 41.82 -9.31
C ASN A 150 9.44 41.22 -7.98
N GLY A 151 9.75 39.96 -7.72
CA GLY A 151 9.42 39.35 -6.45
C GLY A 151 10.22 38.09 -6.16
N TRP A 152 10.03 37.58 -4.95
CA TRP A 152 10.47 36.26 -4.56
C TRP A 152 9.41 35.60 -3.69
N MET A 153 9.43 34.26 -3.66
CA MET A 153 8.49 33.44 -2.91
C MET A 153 9.20 32.21 -2.36
N ILE A 154 8.86 31.84 -1.13
CA ILE A 154 9.19 30.57 -0.49
C ILE A 154 7.88 29.83 -0.30
N GLY A 155 7.81 28.61 -0.81
CA GLY A 155 6.68 27.70 -0.65
C GLY A 155 7.08 26.49 0.17
N VAL A 156 6.27 26.12 1.15
CA VAL A 156 6.38 24.87 1.90
C VAL A 156 5.10 24.09 1.68
N MET A 157 5.24 22.85 1.28
CA MET A 157 4.16 21.90 1.07
C MET A 157 4.37 20.73 2.02
N ASP A 158 3.48 20.62 3.00
CA ASP A 158 3.29 19.45 3.87
C ASP A 158 2.07 18.73 3.29
N GLY A 159 2.30 17.92 2.26
CA GLY A 159 1.21 17.47 1.40
C GLY A 159 0.38 16.35 2.02
N PRO A 160 -0.55 15.79 1.25
CA PRO A 160 -1.50 14.82 1.76
C PRO A 160 -0.82 13.49 2.12
N GLU A 161 -1.24 12.94 3.25
CA GLU A 161 -1.05 11.53 3.57
C GLU A 161 -2.27 10.75 3.04
N ILE A 162 -2.06 9.90 2.04
CA ILE A 162 -3.11 9.10 1.39
C ILE A 162 -2.88 7.66 1.78
N ALA A 163 -3.78 7.11 2.58
CA ALA A 163 -3.73 5.73 3.05
C ALA A 163 -4.91 4.93 2.49
N GLY A 164 -4.60 3.81 1.84
CA GLY A 164 -5.59 2.85 1.35
C GLY A 164 -5.41 1.49 2.03
N ARG A 165 -6.52 0.82 2.35
CA ARG A 165 -6.51 -0.53 2.92
C ARG A 165 -7.62 -1.37 2.30
N GLN A 166 -7.28 -2.60 1.91
CA GLN A 166 -8.26 -3.57 1.43
C GLN A 166 -7.95 -4.95 2.00
N ILE A 167 -9.02 -5.68 2.33
CA ILE A 167 -8.94 -7.06 2.80
C ILE A 167 -9.72 -7.91 1.80
N PHE A 168 -9.12 -9.02 1.39
CA PHE A 168 -9.67 -10.02 0.49
C PHE A 168 -9.77 -11.37 1.21
N GLY A 169 -10.65 -12.24 0.71
CA GLY A 169 -10.91 -13.55 1.30
C GLY A 169 -11.93 -13.50 2.42
N PHE A 170 -11.84 -14.44 3.37
CA PHE A 170 -12.78 -14.55 4.47
C PHE A 170 -12.54 -13.47 5.54
N ASN A 171 -13.61 -12.77 5.90
CA ASN A 171 -13.63 -12.00 7.14
C ASN A 171 -13.70 -13.02 8.28
N SER A 172 -12.61 -13.14 9.06
CA SER A 172 -12.43 -14.07 10.19
C SER A 172 -13.72 -14.76 10.61
N LEU A 173 -14.00 -15.93 10.04
CA LEU A 173 -15.13 -16.71 10.51
C LEU A 173 -14.69 -17.25 11.87
N THR A 174 -15.18 -16.66 12.95
CA THR A 174 -15.10 -17.30 14.25
C THR A 174 -16.05 -18.48 14.18
N ILE A 175 -15.59 -19.61 13.65
CA ILE A 175 -16.31 -20.87 13.82
C ILE A 175 -16.20 -21.14 15.32
N PRO A 176 -17.30 -21.11 16.09
CA PRO A 176 -17.23 -21.50 17.48
C PRO A 176 -16.73 -22.94 17.50
N ASN A 177 -15.51 -23.13 18.00
CA ASN A 177 -14.87 -24.42 18.20
C ASN A 177 -15.54 -25.13 19.39
N GLN A 178 -16.87 -25.23 19.34
CA GLN A 178 -17.55 -26.33 20.00
C GLN A 178 -17.21 -27.52 19.11
N LEU A 179 -16.11 -28.22 19.48
CA LEU A 179 -16.05 -29.66 19.26
C LEU A 179 -17.47 -30.17 19.49
N PRO A 180 -18.07 -30.96 18.58
CA PRO A 180 -19.20 -31.76 18.99
C PRO A 180 -18.68 -32.51 20.21
N LEU A 181 -19.10 -32.07 21.40
CA LEU A 181 -18.83 -32.77 22.63
C LEU A 181 -19.41 -34.14 22.34
N ILE A 182 -18.54 -35.10 22.08
CA ILE A 182 -18.88 -36.51 22.11
C ILE A 182 -19.09 -36.81 23.59
N GLU A 183 -20.15 -36.23 24.16
CA GLU A 183 -20.57 -36.42 25.54
C GLU A 183 -21.27 -37.77 25.72
N ASN A 184 -21.34 -38.61 24.67
CA ASN A 184 -22.12 -39.85 24.67
C ASN A 184 -21.37 -41.11 24.18
N LEU A 185 -20.03 -41.13 24.17
CA LEU A 185 -19.25 -42.38 24.04
C LEU A 185 -18.58 -42.78 25.36
N HIS A 186 -19.18 -42.44 26.49
CA HIS A 186 -18.97 -43.23 27.70
C HIS A 186 -19.89 -44.45 27.62
N ASP A 187 -19.48 -45.47 26.85
CA ASP A 187 -19.92 -46.84 27.13
C ASP A 187 -19.06 -47.33 28.30
N PRO A 188 -19.59 -47.41 29.53
CA PRO A 188 -18.82 -47.84 30.70
C PRO A 188 -18.37 -49.31 30.64
N ASN A 189 -18.69 -50.05 29.58
CA ASN A 189 -18.31 -51.46 29.42
C ASN A 189 -17.19 -51.72 28.41
N PHE A 190 -16.61 -50.69 27.79
CA PHE A 190 -15.48 -50.86 26.87
C PHE A 190 -14.15 -50.50 27.55
N ASP A 191 -13.73 -51.38 28.46
CA ASP A 191 -12.48 -51.28 29.20
C ASP A 191 -11.42 -52.12 28.45
N PHE A 192 -10.42 -51.48 27.82
CA PHE A 192 -9.25 -52.18 27.29
C PHE A 192 -8.23 -52.31 28.42
N PRO A 193 -8.07 -53.48 29.08
CA PRO A 193 -7.36 -53.56 30.35
C PRO A 193 -5.85 -53.37 30.25
N ASN A 194 -5.29 -53.14 29.05
CA ASN A 194 -3.84 -53.04 28.82
C ASN A 194 -3.43 -51.95 27.82
N PHE A 195 -4.33 -51.07 27.38
CA PHE A 195 -3.95 -49.98 26.47
C PHE A 195 -3.66 -48.71 27.28
N VAL A 196 -2.40 -48.54 27.67
CA VAL A 196 -1.92 -47.26 28.21
C VAL A 196 -1.83 -46.29 27.04
N PHE A 197 -2.79 -45.38 26.90
CA PHE A 197 -2.59 -44.20 26.07
C PHE A 197 -1.45 -43.39 26.69
N GLY A 198 -0.22 -43.66 26.24
CA GLY A 198 0.92 -42.80 26.48
C GLY A 198 0.63 -41.47 25.81
N SER A 199 0.03 -40.54 26.54
CA SER A 199 -0.38 -39.21 26.10
C SER A 199 0.76 -38.30 25.62
N ASN A 200 1.99 -38.84 25.47
CA ASN A 200 3.22 -38.07 25.30
C ASN A 200 4.14 -38.57 24.16
N ILE A 201 3.76 -39.56 23.35
CA ILE A 201 4.63 -40.05 22.25
C ILE A 201 4.51 -39.19 20.99
N PHE A 202 3.36 -38.56 20.77
CA PHE A 202 3.27 -37.42 19.87
C PHE A 202 3.46 -36.18 20.74
N GLY A 203 4.57 -35.47 20.56
CA GLY A 203 4.74 -34.15 21.21
C GLY A 203 3.46 -33.35 21.01
N GLU A 204 3.04 -32.58 22.03
CA GLU A 204 1.84 -31.73 21.99
C GLU A 204 1.69 -31.24 20.55
N PRO A 205 0.65 -31.69 19.80
CA PRO A 205 0.57 -31.40 18.39
C PRO A 205 0.73 -29.90 18.28
N GLY A 206 1.82 -29.49 17.61
CA GLY A 206 2.15 -28.09 17.46
C GLY A 206 0.85 -27.41 17.07
N SER A 207 0.51 -26.33 17.77
CA SER A 207 -0.77 -25.62 17.73
C SER A 207 -1.19 -25.08 16.35
N GLY A 208 -0.62 -25.62 15.27
CA GLY A 208 -1.20 -25.67 13.94
C GLY A 208 -2.66 -26.09 14.05
N SER A 209 -3.49 -25.06 14.00
CA SER A 209 -4.94 -25.08 14.09
C SER A 209 -5.57 -26.42 13.68
N PHE A 210 -6.13 -27.13 14.66
CA PHE A 210 -7.08 -28.23 14.43
C PHE A 210 -8.43 -27.73 13.89
N ASP A 211 -8.57 -26.43 13.59
CA ASP A 211 -9.68 -26.00 12.74
C ASP A 211 -9.45 -26.64 11.37
N ILE A 212 -10.28 -27.65 11.08
CA ILE A 212 -10.54 -28.14 9.72
C ILE A 212 -11.19 -26.97 8.99
N ALA A 213 -10.37 -25.99 8.63
CA ALA A 213 -10.76 -24.84 7.89
C ALA A 213 -11.07 -25.36 6.50
N THR A 214 -12.35 -25.45 6.17
CA THR A 214 -12.89 -25.76 4.84
C THR A 214 -12.29 -24.87 3.72
N SER A 215 -11.52 -23.84 4.09
CA SER A 215 -10.74 -22.93 3.26
C SER A 215 -9.43 -23.50 2.70
N ARG A 216 -8.90 -24.63 3.21
CA ARG A 216 -7.72 -25.27 2.59
C ARG A 216 -7.97 -25.79 1.17
N ASN A 217 -9.24 -25.93 0.78
CA ASN A 217 -9.66 -26.48 -0.52
C ASN A 217 -9.93 -25.40 -1.59
N GLY A 218 -9.32 -24.21 -1.47
CA GLY A 218 -9.36 -23.16 -2.50
C GLY A 218 -10.65 -22.35 -2.60
N PHE A 219 -11.81 -22.88 -2.21
CA PHE A 219 -13.08 -22.16 -2.28
C PHE A 219 -13.13 -20.95 -1.35
N GLY A 220 -13.29 -19.76 -1.92
CA GLY A 220 -13.30 -18.47 -1.19
C GLY A 220 -11.93 -17.99 -0.72
N SER A 221 -10.87 -18.73 -1.04
CA SER A 221 -9.49 -18.32 -0.81
C SER A 221 -9.03 -17.27 -1.83
N VAL A 222 -7.93 -16.60 -1.52
CA VAL A 222 -7.28 -15.60 -2.37
C VAL A 222 -6.04 -16.23 -2.97
N HIS A 223 -6.10 -16.56 -4.26
CA HIS A 223 -4.95 -17.07 -4.99
C HIS A 223 -3.99 -15.94 -5.36
N VAL A 224 -2.70 -16.17 -5.06
CA VAL A 224 -1.60 -15.29 -5.43
C VAL A 224 -0.53 -16.17 -6.06
N ASN A 225 -0.22 -15.93 -7.32
CA ASN A 225 0.76 -16.67 -8.08
C ASN A 225 2.14 -16.09 -7.76
N PHE A 226 3.06 -16.96 -7.36
CA PHE A 226 4.46 -16.62 -7.14
C PHE A 226 5.31 -17.41 -8.10
N ARG A 227 6.38 -16.80 -8.62
CA ARG A 227 7.46 -17.55 -9.26
C ARG A 227 8.22 -18.32 -8.19
N THR A 228 8.56 -19.57 -8.47
CA THR A 228 9.25 -20.43 -7.50
C THR A 228 10.36 -21.24 -8.18
N PRO A 229 11.42 -21.67 -7.47
CA PRO A 229 12.30 -22.71 -7.96
C PRO A 229 11.52 -24.00 -8.27
N ASP A 230 11.99 -24.78 -9.25
CA ASP A 230 11.42 -26.07 -9.57
C ASP A 230 11.31 -26.96 -8.32
N GLY A 231 10.11 -27.48 -8.06
CA GLY A 231 9.84 -28.33 -6.89
C GLY A 231 9.65 -27.56 -5.58
N PHE A 232 9.79 -26.24 -5.51
CA PHE A 232 9.68 -25.52 -4.23
C PHE A 232 8.31 -25.72 -3.54
N LEU A 233 7.24 -25.77 -4.34
CA LEU A 233 5.87 -26.00 -3.88
C LEU A 233 5.46 -27.47 -3.95
N THR A 234 6.38 -28.42 -4.10
CA THR A 234 6.00 -29.83 -4.09
C THR A 234 5.89 -30.38 -2.67
N GLY A 235 4.86 -31.19 -2.43
CA GLY A 235 4.73 -31.97 -1.21
C GLY A 235 3.54 -32.90 -1.23
N PHE A 236 3.12 -33.35 -0.05
CA PHE A 236 2.10 -34.37 0.10
C PHE A 236 0.74 -33.77 0.40
N VAL A 237 -0.26 -34.13 -0.41
CA VAL A 237 -1.66 -33.83 -0.18
C VAL A 237 -2.37 -35.14 0.14
N ASP A 238 -3.12 -35.18 1.24
CA ASP A 238 -3.86 -36.39 1.66
C ASP A 238 -5.36 -36.15 1.58
N TYR A 239 -6.03 -36.50 0.49
CA TYR A 239 -7.47 -36.26 0.35
C TYR A 239 -8.32 -37.21 1.18
N ALA A 240 -9.16 -36.69 2.08
CA ALA A 240 -10.11 -37.52 2.82
C ALA A 240 -11.36 -37.84 1.97
N ILE A 241 -11.58 -39.12 1.64
CA ILE A 241 -12.83 -39.60 1.01
C ILE A 241 -13.89 -39.77 2.09
N ASN A 242 -14.64 -38.69 2.37
CA ASN A 242 -15.72 -38.73 3.37
C ASN A 242 -17.03 -39.29 2.79
N GLY A 243 -17.21 -40.60 2.89
CA GLY A 243 -18.51 -41.27 2.86
C GLY A 243 -18.64 -42.22 4.06
N PRO A 244 -19.81 -42.32 4.74
CA PRO A 244 -19.99 -43.14 5.95
C PRO A 244 -19.72 -44.65 5.78
N ASN A 245 -19.44 -45.11 4.56
CA ASN A 245 -19.14 -46.50 4.22
C ASN A 245 -18.05 -46.63 3.11
N ASN A 246 -17.09 -45.70 2.98
CA ASN A 246 -16.27 -45.59 1.74
C ASN A 246 -17.12 -45.46 0.47
N GLU A 247 -18.34 -44.92 0.59
CA GLU A 247 -19.17 -44.64 -0.57
C GLU A 247 -18.47 -43.58 -1.41
N LEU A 248 -18.13 -43.97 -2.65
CA LEU A 248 -17.50 -43.15 -3.68
C LEU A 248 -18.33 -41.88 -3.94
N GLY A 249 -18.09 -40.83 -3.15
CA GLY A 249 -18.67 -39.51 -3.30
C GLY A 249 -17.59 -38.48 -3.68
N PRO A 250 -17.97 -37.32 -4.26
CA PRO A 250 -17.02 -36.24 -4.48
C PRO A 250 -16.40 -35.83 -3.14
N THR A 251 -15.08 -35.70 -3.07
CA THR A 251 -14.30 -35.34 -1.87
C THR A 251 -14.96 -34.14 -1.15
N VAL A 252 -15.61 -34.39 0.00
CA VAL A 252 -16.43 -33.38 0.69
C VAL A 252 -15.61 -32.60 1.74
N ALA A 253 -14.49 -33.14 2.20
CA ALA A 253 -13.67 -32.54 3.24
C ALA A 253 -12.20 -32.44 2.83
N GLY A 254 -11.52 -31.45 3.41
CA GLY A 254 -10.10 -31.24 3.24
C GLY A 254 -9.27 -32.38 3.85
N PRO A 255 -7.96 -32.26 3.75
CA PRO A 255 -7.09 -33.40 3.86
C PRO A 255 -7.03 -34.01 5.26
N GLY A 256 -7.07 -35.34 5.31
CA GLY A 256 -7.03 -36.14 6.54
C GLY A 256 -5.60 -36.29 7.07
N ARG A 257 -5.47 -37.01 8.19
CA ARG A 257 -4.21 -37.65 8.57
C ARG A 257 -4.51 -39.11 8.80
N ALA A 258 -4.14 -39.97 7.86
CA ALA A 258 -4.09 -41.40 8.12
C ALA A 258 -2.73 -41.77 8.73
N VAL A 259 -2.73 -42.44 9.87
CA VAL A 259 -1.53 -43.10 10.42
C VAL A 259 -1.74 -44.60 10.24
N GLN A 260 -0.95 -45.22 9.36
CA GLN A 260 -0.98 -46.67 9.16
C GLN A 260 0.18 -47.31 9.93
N ALA A 261 -0.13 -48.29 10.78
CA ALA A 261 0.88 -49.10 11.45
C ALA A 261 1.06 -50.41 10.70
N VAL A 262 2.29 -50.67 10.28
CA VAL A 262 2.65 -51.91 9.60
C VAL A 262 3.28 -52.83 10.63
N VAL A 263 2.56 -53.89 11.02
CA VAL A 263 3.09 -54.91 11.94
C VAL A 263 3.79 -55.98 11.14
N VAL A 264 5.10 -56.14 11.36
CA VAL A 264 5.86 -57.25 10.77
C VAL A 264 5.72 -58.47 11.68
N GLY A 265 4.78 -59.34 11.34
CA GLY A 265 4.58 -60.63 12.01
C GLY A 265 5.48 -61.73 11.44
N THR A 266 5.43 -62.90 12.06
CA THR A 266 5.94 -64.14 11.46
C THR A 266 4.74 -64.96 10.98
N GLY A 267 4.72 -65.23 9.68
CA GLY A 267 3.72 -66.09 9.05
C GLY A 267 3.79 -67.51 9.59
N ILE A 268 2.76 -68.31 9.27
CA ILE A 268 2.59 -69.69 9.76
C ILE A 268 3.73 -70.61 9.30
N ASP A 269 4.46 -70.21 8.26
CA ASP A 269 5.63 -70.87 7.69
C ASP A 269 6.97 -70.39 8.30
N GLY A 270 6.94 -69.45 9.24
CA GLY A 270 8.11 -68.86 9.89
C GLY A 270 8.78 -67.75 9.07
N ASN A 271 8.24 -67.37 7.91
CA ASN A 271 8.73 -66.23 7.14
C ASN A 271 8.13 -64.92 7.69
N PRO A 272 8.83 -63.78 7.60
CA PRO A 272 8.25 -62.50 7.96
C PRO A 272 7.05 -62.20 7.05
N GLU A 273 5.89 -61.98 7.65
CA GLU A 273 4.65 -61.60 6.97
C GLU A 273 4.29 -60.17 7.39
N VAL A 274 4.06 -59.30 6.41
CA VAL A 274 3.64 -57.93 6.67
C VAL A 274 2.13 -57.93 6.89
N LEU A 275 1.69 -57.79 8.14
CA LEU A 275 0.29 -57.61 8.48
C LEU A 275 0.01 -56.11 8.56
N LEU A 276 -0.72 -55.60 7.59
CA LEU A 276 -1.24 -54.22 7.62
C LEU A 276 -2.27 -54.12 8.75
N VAL A 277 -1.98 -53.32 9.76
CA VAL A 277 -2.94 -52.99 10.82
C VAL A 277 -3.41 -51.56 10.58
N ASP A 278 -4.61 -51.46 10.01
CA ASP A 278 -5.26 -50.18 9.79
C ASP A 278 -5.73 -49.60 11.13
N LEU A 279 -4.94 -48.68 11.69
CA LEU A 279 -5.37 -47.83 12.79
C LEU A 279 -6.36 -46.79 12.22
N THR A 280 -7.64 -47.14 12.24
CA THR A 280 -8.75 -46.32 11.76
C THR A 280 -8.86 -45.04 12.59
N SER A 281 -8.22 -43.97 12.12
CA SER A 281 -8.27 -42.62 12.69
C SER A 281 -9.43 -41.78 12.12
N GLY A 282 -10.37 -42.40 11.40
CA GLY A 282 -11.47 -41.70 10.73
C GLY A 282 -11.09 -41.10 9.36
N ALA A 283 -9.84 -41.25 8.92
CA ALA A 283 -9.51 -41.34 7.50
C ALA A 283 -9.90 -42.73 7.00
N ASP A 284 -10.27 -42.87 5.72
CA ASP A 284 -10.73 -44.11 5.10
C ASP A 284 -9.69 -45.24 5.06
N GLY A 285 -8.48 -44.98 5.57
CA GLY A 285 -7.40 -45.97 5.70
C GLY A 285 -6.87 -46.45 4.35
N LEU A 286 -7.34 -45.84 3.26
CA LEU A 286 -6.85 -46.07 1.92
C LEU A 286 -6.02 -44.85 1.54
N PRO A 287 -4.71 -45.01 1.39
CA PRO A 287 -3.89 -44.01 0.73
C PRO A 287 -4.54 -43.68 -0.61
N ASP A 288 -4.82 -42.40 -0.87
CA ASP A 288 -5.18 -41.89 -2.19
C ASP A 288 -4.03 -42.17 -3.16
N ASN A 289 -3.99 -43.40 -3.68
CA ASN A 289 -2.91 -43.90 -4.50
C ASN A 289 -3.21 -43.59 -5.96
N LEU A 290 -2.82 -42.39 -6.37
CA LEU A 290 -2.86 -41.93 -7.76
C LEU A 290 -2.14 -42.90 -8.73
N ASN A 291 -1.25 -43.75 -8.21
CA ASN A 291 -0.45 -44.77 -8.93
C ASN A 291 -0.89 -46.24 -8.71
N GLY A 292 -1.85 -46.52 -7.82
CA GLY A 292 -2.34 -47.88 -7.53
C GLY A 292 -1.48 -48.77 -6.61
N ASN A 293 -0.52 -48.22 -5.86
CA ASN A 293 0.23 -48.97 -4.82
C ASN A 293 -0.51 -48.91 -3.45
N ILE A 294 -0.36 -49.90 -2.57
CA ILE A 294 -1.15 -50.01 -1.31
C ILE A 294 -0.48 -49.37 -0.08
N VAL A 295 0.58 -48.58 -0.25
CA VAL A 295 1.37 -48.07 0.88
C VAL A 295 1.00 -46.62 1.17
N GLY A 296 0.68 -46.31 2.43
CA GLY A 296 0.39 -44.94 2.85
C GLY A 296 1.50 -43.94 2.56
N GLY A 297 1.11 -42.70 2.24
CA GLY A 297 2.02 -41.56 2.12
C GLY A 297 2.96 -41.43 3.32
N PHE A 298 2.54 -41.83 4.52
CA PHE A 298 3.42 -41.99 5.69
C PHE A 298 3.02 -43.23 6.51
N PHE A 299 3.99 -44.09 6.82
CA PHE A 299 3.77 -45.31 7.60
C PHE A 299 4.90 -45.55 8.60
N PHE A 300 4.57 -46.20 9.72
CA PHE A 300 5.56 -46.72 10.66
C PHE A 300 5.67 -48.24 10.47
N VAL A 301 6.89 -48.74 10.44
CA VAL A 301 7.18 -50.17 10.57
C VAL A 301 7.35 -50.44 12.05
N VAL A 302 6.48 -51.26 12.64
CA VAL A 302 6.63 -51.74 14.00
C VAL A 302 7.08 -53.20 14.01
N ASN A 303 7.97 -53.55 14.93
CA ASN A 303 8.36 -54.95 15.13
C ASN A 303 7.29 -55.72 15.91
N ALA A 304 7.55 -57.00 16.17
CA ALA A 304 6.64 -57.87 16.94
C ALA A 304 6.42 -57.44 18.39
N ASP A 305 7.22 -56.50 18.92
CA ASP A 305 7.10 -55.94 20.27
C ASP A 305 6.42 -54.56 20.28
N ASP A 306 5.73 -54.19 19.20
CA ASP A 306 5.09 -52.88 18.97
C ASP A 306 6.07 -51.68 18.99
N GLU A 307 7.38 -51.93 18.86
CA GLU A 307 8.38 -50.89 18.77
C GLU A 307 8.50 -50.38 17.34
N VAL A 308 8.44 -49.06 17.15
CA VAL A 308 8.67 -48.40 15.86
C VAL A 308 10.13 -48.62 15.45
N ILE A 309 10.34 -49.54 14.50
CA ILE A 309 11.66 -49.87 13.95
C ILE A 309 11.98 -49.11 12.65
N GLY A 310 11.00 -48.42 12.09
CA GLY A 310 11.21 -47.58 10.92
C GLY A 310 10.03 -46.67 10.63
N THR A 311 10.30 -45.62 9.88
CA THR A 311 9.30 -44.76 9.25
C THR A 311 9.53 -44.82 7.75
N GLY A 312 8.47 -45.00 6.98
CA GLY A 312 8.51 -44.87 5.53
C GLY A 312 7.52 -43.81 5.06
N VAL A 313 7.84 -43.19 3.93
CA VAL A 313 6.99 -42.20 3.27
C VAL A 313 6.87 -42.67 1.83
N ASP A 314 5.65 -42.82 1.31
CA ASP A 314 5.49 -43.01 -0.12
C ASP A 314 5.65 -41.66 -0.82
N TYR A 315 6.69 -41.55 -1.64
CA TYR A 315 7.06 -40.31 -2.35
C TYR A 315 6.39 -40.21 -3.73
N GLU A 316 5.64 -41.22 -4.17
CA GLU A 316 5.10 -41.27 -5.52
C GLU A 316 3.87 -40.36 -5.75
N ASP A 317 3.27 -39.84 -4.68
CA ASP A 317 2.11 -38.92 -4.72
C ASP A 317 2.48 -37.44 -4.56
N LEU A 318 3.66 -37.06 -5.04
CA LEU A 318 4.15 -35.70 -4.94
C LEU A 318 3.27 -34.73 -5.75
N HIS A 319 2.64 -33.78 -5.06
CA HIS A 319 1.76 -32.77 -5.66
C HIS A 319 2.39 -31.37 -5.59
N THR A 320 2.17 -30.53 -6.61
CA THR A 320 2.59 -29.11 -6.60
C THR A 320 1.45 -28.21 -6.14
N PHE A 321 1.53 -27.73 -4.91
CA PHE A 321 0.49 -26.90 -4.31
C PHE A 321 0.26 -25.58 -5.05
N ASN A 322 -1.00 -25.18 -5.16
CA ASN A 322 -1.36 -23.79 -5.48
C ASN A 322 -1.22 -22.92 -4.23
N VAL A 323 -0.65 -21.72 -4.39
CA VAL A 323 -0.58 -20.76 -3.28
C VAL A 323 -1.90 -20.00 -3.17
N ALA A 324 -2.55 -20.17 -2.04
CA ALA A 324 -3.78 -19.46 -1.69
C ALA A 324 -3.77 -19.05 -0.23
N PHE A 325 -4.42 -17.94 0.07
CA PHE A 325 -4.57 -17.40 1.42
C PHE A 325 -6.03 -17.33 1.80
N GLU A 326 -6.34 -17.59 3.07
CA GLU A 326 -7.72 -17.46 3.57
C GLU A 326 -8.11 -15.99 3.68
N ARG A 327 -7.14 -15.18 4.10
CA ARG A 327 -7.25 -13.74 4.21
C ARG A 327 -6.00 -13.11 3.64
N PHE A 328 -6.21 -12.12 2.79
CA PHE A 328 -5.13 -11.34 2.21
C PHE A 328 -5.39 -9.86 2.42
N GLU A 329 -4.49 -9.19 3.12
CA GLU A 329 -4.60 -7.77 3.42
C GLU A 329 -3.57 -6.98 2.61
N VAL A 330 -4.00 -5.90 1.99
CA VAL A 330 -3.14 -4.94 1.29
C VAL A 330 -3.32 -3.56 1.92
N ARG A 331 -2.20 -2.87 2.14
CA ARG A 331 -2.18 -1.46 2.52
C ARG A 331 -1.24 -0.69 1.61
N ASN A 332 -1.62 0.54 1.29
CA ASN A 332 -0.76 1.49 0.61
C ASN A 332 -0.79 2.82 1.35
N LEU A 333 0.34 3.50 1.40
CA LEU A 333 0.49 4.83 1.98
C LEU A 333 1.33 5.67 1.03
N THR A 334 0.83 6.83 0.61
CA THR A 334 1.59 7.80 -0.19
C THR A 334 1.57 9.15 0.51
N GLU A 335 2.75 9.73 0.71
CA GLU A 335 2.99 11.04 1.32
C GLU A 335 3.79 11.91 0.34
N THR A 336 3.52 13.22 0.31
CA THR A 336 4.14 14.14 -0.63
C THR A 336 4.53 15.43 0.07
N ASP A 337 5.80 15.81 0.06
CA ASP A 337 6.27 17.05 0.69
C ASP A 337 7.14 17.86 -0.25
N GLY A 338 7.29 19.15 0.01
CA GLY A 338 8.22 19.94 -0.77
C GLY A 338 8.53 21.30 -0.19
N ILE A 339 9.66 21.84 -0.65
CA ILE A 339 10.05 23.22 -0.42
C ILE A 339 10.44 23.80 -1.77
N GLU A 340 9.99 25.02 -2.06
CA GLU A 340 10.38 25.77 -3.24
C GLU A 340 10.84 27.18 -2.89
N LEU A 341 11.79 27.68 -3.67
CA LEU A 341 12.24 29.07 -3.66
C LEU A 341 12.18 29.60 -5.09
N MET A 342 11.42 30.67 -5.29
CA MET A 342 11.15 31.24 -6.60
C MET A 342 11.50 32.72 -6.64
N LYS A 343 12.08 33.17 -7.75
CA LYS A 343 12.15 34.58 -8.15
C LYS A 343 11.14 34.81 -9.26
N THR A 344 10.41 35.92 -9.21
CA THR A 344 9.32 36.20 -10.14
C THR A 344 9.46 37.60 -10.76
N VAL A 345 8.96 37.73 -11.99
CA VAL A 345 8.89 38.97 -12.75
C VAL A 345 7.49 39.07 -13.36
N THR A 346 6.78 40.13 -13.02
CA THR A 346 5.48 40.49 -13.58
C THR A 346 5.69 41.32 -14.83
N LEU A 347 5.05 40.91 -15.92
CA LEU A 347 5.06 41.65 -17.18
C LEU A 347 4.10 42.84 -17.08
N ASP A 348 4.59 44.02 -17.46
CA ASP A 348 3.82 45.25 -17.39
C ASP A 348 2.76 45.32 -18.51
N ASN A 349 1.50 45.42 -18.09
CA ASN A 349 0.35 45.50 -18.97
C ASN A 349 -0.13 46.95 -19.23
N ARG A 350 0.69 47.96 -18.90
CA ARG A 350 0.41 49.38 -19.22
C ARG A 350 0.14 49.66 -20.70
N HIS A 351 0.62 48.79 -21.59
CA HIS A 351 0.39 48.91 -23.03
C HIS A 351 -0.96 48.35 -23.49
N LEU A 352 -1.72 47.66 -22.63
CA LEU A 352 -3.04 47.12 -22.94
C LEU A 352 -4.15 48.16 -22.69
N PRO A 353 -5.28 48.10 -23.43
CA PRO A 353 -6.43 48.97 -23.19
C PRO A 353 -6.93 48.87 -21.75
N VAL A 354 -7.49 49.95 -21.19
CA VAL A 354 -8.00 50.03 -19.79
C VAL A 354 -8.85 48.83 -19.38
N LYS A 355 -9.68 48.29 -20.30
CA LYS A 355 -10.51 47.10 -20.08
C LYS A 355 -9.71 45.80 -19.78
N ARG A 356 -8.42 45.76 -20.07
CA ARG A 356 -7.50 44.62 -19.85
C ARG A 356 -6.41 44.92 -18.81
N GLN A 357 -6.44 46.07 -18.14
CA GLN A 357 -5.44 46.42 -17.13
C GLN A 357 -5.55 45.60 -15.83
N GLY A 358 -6.65 44.85 -15.64
CA GLY A 358 -6.79 43.89 -14.54
C GLY A 358 -6.24 42.50 -14.82
N GLU A 359 -5.63 42.28 -15.99
CA GLU A 359 -4.95 41.03 -16.33
C GLU A 359 -3.45 41.19 -16.08
N PHE A 360 -2.77 40.14 -15.61
CA PHE A 360 -1.33 40.14 -15.37
C PHE A 360 -0.73 38.79 -15.76
N VAL A 361 0.49 38.82 -16.27
CA VAL A 361 1.29 37.63 -16.53
C VAL A 361 2.58 37.74 -15.72
N GLU A 362 2.92 36.68 -14.99
CA GLU A 362 4.10 36.60 -14.17
C GLU A 362 4.92 35.38 -14.62
N LEU A 363 6.21 35.59 -14.81
CA LEU A 363 7.18 34.53 -15.11
C LEU A 363 8.06 34.34 -13.88
N GLY A 364 8.41 33.09 -13.57
CA GLY A 364 9.27 32.78 -12.45
C GLY A 364 10.31 31.74 -12.77
N VAL A 365 11.43 31.81 -12.06
CA VAL A 365 12.51 30.83 -12.07
C VAL A 365 12.95 30.57 -10.64
N GLY A 366 13.29 29.33 -10.32
CA GLY A 366 13.63 28.96 -8.96
C GLY A 366 14.18 27.55 -8.83
N VAL A 367 14.18 27.05 -7.60
CA VAL A 367 14.59 25.69 -7.25
C VAL A 367 13.53 25.08 -6.35
N ARG A 368 13.36 23.76 -6.47
CA ARG A 368 12.41 23.00 -5.65
C ARG A 368 13.02 21.67 -5.23
N TYR A 369 12.68 21.28 -4.01
CA TYR A 369 12.81 19.94 -3.47
C TYR A 369 11.40 19.37 -3.33
N LEU A 370 11.18 18.15 -3.82
CA LEU A 370 9.94 17.40 -3.75
C LEU A 370 10.26 15.99 -3.26
N ARG A 371 9.62 15.58 -2.17
CA ARG A 371 9.70 14.23 -1.61
C ARG A 371 8.40 13.49 -1.89
N LEU A 372 8.49 12.26 -2.40
CA LEU A 372 7.36 11.34 -2.51
C LEU A 372 7.72 10.05 -1.79
N ASN A 373 7.02 9.76 -0.70
CA ASN A 373 7.22 8.55 0.10
C ASN A 373 6.03 7.61 -0.15
N ASP A 374 6.31 6.43 -0.70
CA ASP A 374 5.30 5.41 -1.01
C ASP A 374 5.63 4.13 -0.24
N VAL A 375 4.64 3.57 0.46
CA VAL A 375 4.77 2.33 1.21
C VAL A 375 3.68 1.38 0.77
N PHE A 376 4.06 0.16 0.43
CA PHE A 376 3.17 -0.92 0.07
C PHE A 376 3.37 -2.08 1.03
N TYR A 377 2.28 -2.59 1.58
CA TYR A 377 2.28 -3.71 2.50
C TYR A 377 1.27 -4.74 2.04
N PHE A 378 1.67 -6.00 2.07
CA PHE A 378 0.73 -7.11 1.99
C PHE A 378 0.97 -8.11 3.10
N ASN A 379 -0.09 -8.83 3.46
CA ASN A 379 -0.06 -9.91 4.44
C ASN A 379 -1.14 -10.94 4.09
N GLY A 380 -0.69 -12.10 3.63
CA GLY A 380 -1.49 -13.29 3.45
C GLY A 380 -1.38 -14.18 4.68
N SER A 381 -2.51 -14.69 5.16
CA SER A 381 -2.56 -15.65 6.27
C SER A 381 -3.37 -16.89 5.89
N GLY A 382 -2.99 -18.03 6.46
CA GLY A 382 -3.58 -19.34 6.18
C GLY A 382 -3.03 -19.98 4.91
N GLY A 383 -3.66 -21.07 4.48
CA GLY A 383 -3.21 -21.85 3.32
C GLY A 383 -1.89 -22.59 3.54
N ILE A 384 -1.26 -23.03 2.45
CA ILE A 384 -0.10 -23.94 2.47
C ILE A 384 1.23 -23.27 2.77
N LEU A 385 1.32 -21.94 2.61
CA LEU A 385 2.51 -21.15 2.97
C LEU A 385 2.38 -20.46 4.33
N GLY A 386 1.36 -20.77 5.13
CA GLY A 386 1.11 -20.07 6.39
C GLY A 386 1.07 -18.54 6.23
N ARG A 387 1.49 -17.81 7.27
CA ARG A 387 1.62 -16.36 7.16
C ARG A 387 2.80 -15.95 6.26
N THR A 388 2.48 -15.13 5.27
CA THR A 388 3.42 -14.54 4.31
C THR A 388 3.15 -13.05 4.16
N TYR A 389 4.16 -12.21 4.39
CA TYR A 389 4.01 -10.76 4.32
C TYR A 389 5.25 -10.07 3.75
N ALA A 390 5.05 -8.89 3.18
CA ALA A 390 6.14 -7.97 2.90
C ALA A 390 5.69 -6.52 3.07
N THR A 391 6.63 -5.68 3.50
CA THR A 391 6.52 -4.22 3.50
C THR A 391 7.60 -3.68 2.58
N THR A 392 7.21 -3.06 1.48
CA THR A 392 8.09 -2.39 0.54
C THR A 392 7.91 -0.88 0.70
N GLY A 393 9.01 -0.14 0.84
CA GLY A 393 9.04 1.32 0.86
C GLY A 393 9.83 1.85 -0.33
N ALA A 394 9.38 2.97 -0.89
CA ALA A 394 10.04 3.70 -1.96
C ALA A 394 9.97 5.21 -1.67
N GLU A 395 11.12 5.82 -1.42
CA GLU A 395 11.28 7.25 -1.21
C GLU A 395 11.93 7.89 -2.44
N ASN A 396 11.26 8.86 -3.04
CA ASN A 396 11.77 9.64 -4.18
C ASN A 396 12.11 11.04 -3.68
N GLN A 397 13.37 11.45 -3.82
CA GLN A 397 13.87 12.76 -3.43
C GLN A 397 14.27 13.51 -4.68
N ILE A 398 13.39 14.40 -5.14
CA ILE A 398 13.52 15.10 -6.42
C ILE A 398 13.95 16.53 -6.16
N VAL A 399 15.10 16.93 -6.70
CA VAL A 399 15.61 18.30 -6.60
C VAL A 399 15.95 18.85 -7.98
N GLY A 400 15.57 20.09 -8.25
CA GLY A 400 15.91 20.68 -9.55
C GLY A 400 15.50 22.14 -9.72
N PRO A 401 15.98 22.77 -10.80
CA PRO A 401 15.48 24.07 -11.22
C PRO A 401 14.03 23.97 -11.71
N GLN A 402 13.24 24.99 -11.38
CA GLN A 402 11.83 25.11 -11.73
C GLN A 402 11.58 26.42 -12.50
N VAL A 403 10.73 26.35 -13.52
CA VAL A 403 10.16 27.51 -14.21
C VAL A 403 8.67 27.61 -13.90
N ARG A 404 8.15 28.84 -13.89
CA ARG A 404 6.76 29.16 -13.55
C ARG A 404 6.19 30.16 -14.55
N GLY A 405 4.94 29.96 -14.94
CA GLY A 405 4.13 30.95 -15.63
C GLY A 405 2.78 31.08 -14.94
N ARG A 406 2.45 32.28 -14.46
CA ARG A 406 1.16 32.58 -13.83
C ARG A 406 0.43 33.65 -14.64
N TRP A 407 -0.83 33.38 -14.94
CA TRP A 407 -1.79 34.36 -15.41
C TRP A 407 -2.77 34.66 -14.28
N SER A 408 -3.14 35.93 -14.13
CA SER A 408 -4.20 36.31 -13.19
C SER A 408 -5.08 37.40 -13.76
N LYS A 409 -6.35 37.40 -13.34
CA LYS A 409 -7.35 38.37 -13.77
C LYS A 409 -8.22 38.79 -12.59
N GLN A 410 -8.14 40.08 -12.26
CA GLN A 410 -8.97 40.69 -11.24
C GLN A 410 -10.20 41.37 -11.86
N ARG A 411 -11.37 41.13 -11.29
CA ARG A 411 -12.62 41.83 -11.59
C ARG A 411 -13.35 42.20 -10.31
N GLY A 412 -13.21 43.45 -9.88
CA GLY A 412 -13.70 43.89 -8.57
C GLY A 412 -12.98 43.14 -7.45
N ARG A 413 -13.76 42.50 -6.57
CA ARG A 413 -13.25 41.71 -5.44
C ARG A 413 -12.85 40.28 -5.79
N TRP A 414 -13.16 39.82 -7.00
CA TRP A 414 -12.81 38.49 -7.48
C TRP A 414 -11.47 38.52 -8.20
N ASN A 415 -10.62 37.55 -7.91
CA ASN A 415 -9.38 37.30 -8.62
C ASN A 415 -9.35 35.84 -9.09
N PHE A 416 -9.03 35.63 -10.35
CA PHE A 416 -8.86 34.31 -10.95
C PHE A 416 -7.40 34.13 -11.35
N GLY A 417 -6.80 33.01 -10.95
CA GLY A 417 -5.42 32.66 -11.23
C GLY A 417 -5.30 31.33 -11.96
N LEU A 418 -4.34 31.26 -12.88
CA LEU A 418 -3.85 30.02 -13.48
C LEU A 418 -2.33 30.03 -13.38
N ASP A 419 -1.74 29.04 -12.71
CA ASP A 419 -0.32 28.93 -12.44
C ASP A 419 0.18 27.57 -12.97
N GLY A 420 1.10 27.61 -13.94
CA GLY A 420 1.77 26.43 -14.48
C GLY A 420 3.23 26.41 -14.06
N ARG A 421 3.72 25.26 -13.63
CA ARG A 421 5.09 25.05 -13.18
C ARG A 421 5.69 23.81 -13.82
N PHE A 422 6.98 23.88 -14.10
CA PHE A 422 7.73 22.75 -14.64
C PHE A 422 9.11 22.70 -13.98
N MET A 423 9.48 21.54 -13.44
CA MET A 423 10.77 21.30 -12.80
C MET A 423 11.53 20.20 -13.53
N PHE A 424 12.82 20.44 -13.74
CA PHE A 424 13.78 19.47 -14.28
C PHE A 424 14.47 18.78 -13.11
N GLY A 425 13.88 17.71 -12.59
CA GLY A 425 14.31 17.09 -11.34
C GLY A 425 15.41 16.03 -11.51
N TYR A 426 16.40 16.06 -10.64
CA TYR A 426 17.27 14.92 -10.33
C TYR A 426 16.66 14.16 -9.15
N ASN A 427 16.32 12.89 -9.35
CA ASN A 427 15.58 12.07 -8.40
C ASN A 427 16.48 10.97 -7.83
N VAL A 428 16.73 11.02 -6.52
CA VAL A 428 17.36 9.93 -5.76
C VAL A 428 16.24 9.06 -5.18
N GLN A 429 16.28 7.78 -5.50
CA GLN A 429 15.23 6.82 -5.18
C GLN A 429 15.78 5.77 -4.22
N ASP A 430 15.27 5.75 -2.99
CA ASP A 430 15.64 4.78 -1.97
C ASP A 430 14.51 3.76 -1.80
N GLN A 431 14.82 2.49 -2.04
CA GLN A 431 13.89 1.38 -1.92
C GLN A 431 14.31 0.49 -0.76
N THR A 432 13.35 0.07 0.06
CA THR A 432 13.57 -0.91 1.12
C THR A 432 12.46 -1.95 1.09
N GLN A 433 12.75 -3.17 1.49
CA GLN A 433 11.76 -4.21 1.66
C GLN A 433 12.14 -5.10 2.83
N ILE A 434 11.16 -5.40 3.67
CA ILE A 434 11.26 -6.41 4.72
C ILE A 434 10.09 -7.36 4.59
N GLY A 435 10.32 -8.65 4.74
CA GLY A 435 9.25 -9.63 4.59
C GLY A 435 9.62 -10.97 5.19
N ALA A 436 8.61 -11.82 5.29
CA ALA A 436 8.78 -13.22 5.64
C ALA A 436 7.74 -14.06 4.91
N ILE A 437 8.09 -15.30 4.64
CA ILE A 437 7.23 -16.32 4.05
C ILE A 437 7.22 -17.49 5.02
N GLY A 438 6.06 -18.12 5.20
CA GLY A 438 6.01 -19.38 5.93
C GLY A 438 6.31 -19.26 7.41
N GLU A 439 5.95 -18.18 8.11
CA GLU A 439 6.21 -18.07 9.56
C GLU A 439 5.60 -19.25 10.34
N ASP A 440 4.46 -19.77 9.86
CA ASP A 440 3.75 -20.91 10.45
C ASP A 440 3.96 -22.22 9.67
N LEU A 441 4.92 -22.23 8.74
CA LEU A 441 5.16 -23.38 7.88
C LEU A 441 5.93 -24.46 8.63
N SER A 442 5.43 -25.70 8.55
CA SER A 442 6.13 -26.89 9.05
C SER A 442 6.55 -27.74 7.84
N PRO A 443 7.79 -27.60 7.35
CA PRO A 443 8.26 -28.31 6.15
C PRO A 443 8.06 -29.82 6.29
N GLY A 444 7.52 -30.45 5.24
CA GLY A 444 7.28 -31.90 5.23
C GLY A 444 6.13 -32.39 6.13
N ALA A 445 5.39 -31.49 6.78
CA ALA A 445 4.13 -31.86 7.41
C ALA A 445 3.10 -32.25 6.33
N VAL A 446 2.08 -33.02 6.74
CA VAL A 446 0.95 -33.36 5.87
C VAL A 446 0.27 -32.07 5.39
N ASN A 447 0.06 -31.94 4.08
CA ASN A 447 -0.49 -30.75 3.40
C ASN A 447 0.40 -29.51 3.49
N SER A 448 1.71 -29.74 3.54
CA SER A 448 2.73 -28.71 3.43
C SER A 448 3.71 -29.08 2.33
N PRO A 449 4.28 -28.10 1.60
CA PRO A 449 5.43 -28.37 0.76
C PRO A 449 6.58 -28.98 1.58
N ILE A 450 7.34 -29.86 0.95
CA ILE A 450 8.49 -30.54 1.54
C ILE A 450 9.68 -29.57 1.62
N TYR A 451 9.87 -28.78 0.56
CA TYR A 451 11.05 -27.93 0.39
C TYR A 451 10.85 -26.48 0.84
N ALA A 452 9.60 -26.02 0.96
CA ALA A 452 9.35 -24.68 1.46
C ALA A 452 9.68 -24.62 2.96
N GLN A 453 10.47 -23.63 3.35
CA GLN A 453 10.87 -23.35 4.72
C GLN A 453 10.54 -21.90 5.08
N PRO A 454 10.29 -21.60 6.37
CA PRO A 454 10.20 -20.23 6.83
C PRO A 454 11.43 -19.43 6.37
N HIS A 455 11.20 -18.33 5.66
CA HIS A 455 12.27 -17.51 5.10
C HIS A 455 11.99 -16.04 5.31
N ALA A 456 12.96 -15.30 5.85
CA ALA A 456 12.88 -13.86 6.06
C ALA A 456 13.80 -13.14 5.07
N VAL A 457 13.30 -12.05 4.50
CA VAL A 457 14.01 -11.24 3.51
C VAL A 457 14.18 -9.80 3.98
N SER A 458 15.29 -9.19 3.59
CA SER A 458 15.57 -7.78 3.82
C SER A 458 16.39 -7.23 2.66
N TYR A 459 15.78 -6.35 1.88
CA TYR A 459 16.39 -5.74 0.70
C TYR A 459 16.46 -4.23 0.84
N ALA A 460 17.54 -3.65 0.31
CA ALA A 460 17.69 -2.21 0.16
C ALA A 460 18.36 -1.91 -1.18
N ARG A 461 17.88 -0.88 -1.87
CA ARG A 461 18.42 -0.47 -3.16
C ARG A 461 18.30 1.04 -3.31
N GLN A 462 19.34 1.67 -3.86
CA GLN A 462 19.30 3.06 -4.25
C GLN A 462 19.45 3.19 -5.77
N GLN A 463 18.71 4.10 -6.39
CA GLN A 463 18.80 4.43 -7.80
C GLN A 463 18.73 5.94 -8.01
N GLN A 464 19.13 6.40 -9.19
CA GLN A 464 19.12 7.81 -9.54
C GLN A 464 18.57 7.95 -10.96
N ASN A 465 17.58 8.82 -11.15
CA ASN A 465 16.97 9.08 -12.45
C ASN A 465 16.68 10.57 -12.63
N PHE A 466 16.45 10.97 -13.88
CA PHE A 466 15.87 12.28 -14.17
C PHE A 466 14.34 12.19 -14.08
N SER A 467 13.71 13.08 -13.31
CA SER A 467 12.26 13.13 -13.10
C SER A 467 11.71 14.50 -13.44
N PRO A 468 11.05 14.69 -14.61
CA PRO A 468 10.30 15.91 -14.86
C PRO A 468 9.09 15.97 -13.93
N VAL A 469 8.79 17.17 -13.44
CA VAL A 469 7.58 17.45 -12.65
C VAL A 469 6.81 18.58 -13.29
N ALA A 470 5.54 18.36 -13.56
CA ALA A 470 4.62 19.37 -14.04
C ALA A 470 3.56 19.62 -12.97
N GLU A 471 3.24 20.89 -12.73
CA GLU A 471 2.18 21.28 -11.81
C GLU A 471 1.31 22.36 -12.43
N ILE A 472 0.00 22.23 -12.27
CA ILE A 472 -0.99 23.23 -12.67
C ILE A 472 -1.85 23.59 -11.46
N ARG A 473 -2.09 24.87 -11.24
CA ARG A 473 -2.99 25.38 -10.22
C ARG A 473 -3.98 26.36 -10.83
N ALA A 474 -5.26 26.15 -10.56
CA ALA A 474 -6.31 27.11 -10.87
C ALA A 474 -6.87 27.64 -9.56
N ASP A 475 -6.87 28.95 -9.36
CA ASP A 475 -7.36 29.57 -8.13
C ASP A 475 -8.41 30.64 -8.38
N CYS A 476 -9.34 30.77 -7.44
CA CYS A 476 -10.34 31.81 -7.35
C CYS A 476 -10.28 32.38 -5.93
N SER A 477 -10.00 33.67 -5.80
CA SER A 477 -10.03 34.34 -4.50
C SER A 477 -11.05 35.47 -4.46
N TYR A 478 -11.68 35.62 -3.30
CA TYR A 478 -12.63 36.69 -2.99
C TYR A 478 -12.07 37.57 -1.88
N GLN A 479 -11.91 38.85 -2.20
CA GLN A 479 -11.39 39.84 -1.29
C GLN A 479 -12.43 40.20 -0.22
N ILE A 480 -12.13 39.87 1.05
CA ILE A 480 -12.98 40.19 2.20
C ILE A 480 -12.67 41.62 2.68
N THR A 481 -11.39 41.94 2.81
CA THR A 481 -10.87 43.25 3.21
C THR A 481 -9.77 43.69 2.24
N SER A 482 -9.25 44.91 2.37
CA SER A 482 -8.09 45.36 1.59
C SER A 482 -6.88 44.44 1.69
N SER A 483 -6.70 43.75 2.83
CA SER A 483 -5.53 42.93 3.14
C SER A 483 -5.80 41.43 3.20
N ILE A 484 -7.06 40.98 3.23
CA ILE A 484 -7.42 39.57 3.42
C ILE A 484 -8.36 39.09 2.30
N ALA A 485 -8.02 37.96 1.69
CA ALA A 485 -8.85 37.26 0.72
C ALA A 485 -9.05 35.79 1.11
N ALA A 486 -10.26 35.28 0.89
CA ALA A 486 -10.51 33.83 0.93
C ALA A 486 -10.17 33.22 -0.43
N LYS A 487 -9.59 32.02 -0.45
CA LYS A 487 -9.09 31.35 -1.65
C LYS A 487 -9.68 29.95 -1.79
N LEU A 488 -10.10 29.61 -3.00
CA LEU A 488 -10.47 28.27 -3.43
C LEU A 488 -9.60 27.92 -4.65
N GLY A 489 -8.95 26.77 -4.62
CA GLY A 489 -8.02 26.33 -5.65
C GLY A 489 -8.25 24.89 -6.07
N TYR A 490 -7.70 24.54 -7.22
CA TYR A 490 -7.49 23.18 -7.67
C TYR A 490 -6.01 23.05 -8.05
N THR A 491 -5.34 22.04 -7.52
CA THR A 491 -3.95 21.71 -7.84
C THR A 491 -3.90 20.34 -8.53
N GLY A 492 -3.11 20.22 -9.58
CA GLY A 492 -2.73 18.95 -10.19
C GLY A 492 -1.22 18.89 -10.38
N ILE A 493 -0.59 17.80 -9.94
CA ILE A 493 0.84 17.52 -10.02
C ILE A 493 1.01 16.20 -10.77
N PHE A 494 1.92 16.19 -11.73
CA PHE A 494 2.34 15.02 -12.48
C PHE A 494 3.85 14.86 -12.36
N VAL A 495 4.28 13.63 -12.06
CA VAL A 495 5.71 13.29 -11.87
C VAL A 495 6.01 12.00 -12.61
N GLU A 496 7.08 12.01 -13.42
CA GLU A 496 7.57 10.83 -14.13
C GLU A 496 8.87 10.26 -13.54
N ASN A 497 9.21 9.05 -13.96
CA ASN A 497 10.43 8.32 -13.61
C ASN A 497 10.63 8.18 -12.10
N ILE A 498 9.55 7.94 -11.37
CA ILE A 498 9.59 7.63 -9.93
C ILE A 498 9.56 6.13 -9.69
N THR A 499 9.89 5.73 -8.48
CA THR A 499 9.60 4.40 -7.98
C THR A 499 8.31 4.42 -7.17
N ARG A 500 7.45 3.43 -7.43
CA ARG A 500 6.25 3.12 -6.63
C ARG A 500 6.48 1.80 -5.90
N ALA A 501 6.25 1.78 -4.60
CA ALA A 501 6.56 0.61 -3.77
C ALA A 501 5.77 -0.64 -4.19
N SER A 502 4.51 -0.45 -4.57
CA SER A 502 3.60 -1.53 -5.00
C SER A 502 4.06 -2.20 -6.30
N GLN A 503 4.67 -1.45 -7.22
CA GLN A 503 5.09 -1.95 -8.53
C GLN A 503 6.49 -2.56 -8.55
N THR A 504 7.22 -2.47 -7.43
CA THR A 504 8.59 -2.99 -7.34
C THR A 504 8.73 -4.26 -6.53
N VAL A 505 7.62 -4.88 -6.10
CA VAL A 505 7.67 -6.20 -5.45
C VAL A 505 8.05 -7.25 -6.50
N ASP A 506 9.13 -7.98 -6.25
CA ASP A 506 9.44 -9.20 -6.98
C ASP A 506 8.71 -10.38 -6.32
N TRP A 507 7.72 -10.93 -7.02
CA TRP A 507 6.88 -12.04 -6.57
C TRP A 507 7.56 -13.41 -6.77
N TYR A 508 8.83 -13.51 -6.39
CA TYR A 508 9.60 -14.74 -6.38
C TYR A 508 9.70 -15.27 -4.95
N ILE A 509 9.43 -16.55 -4.70
CA ILE A 509 9.57 -17.18 -3.37
C ILE A 509 10.55 -18.36 -3.44
N PRO A 510 11.34 -18.61 -2.39
CA PRO A 510 11.29 -17.99 -1.05
C PRO A 510 11.93 -16.58 -0.99
N ASP A 511 12.52 -16.11 -2.07
CA ASP A 511 13.29 -14.88 -2.07
C ASP A 511 12.48 -13.68 -2.60
N LEU A 512 11.51 -13.21 -1.79
CA LEU A 512 10.74 -12.00 -2.12
C LEU A 512 11.69 -10.81 -2.23
N GLY A 513 11.70 -10.17 -3.40
CA GLY A 513 12.71 -9.18 -3.74
C GLY A 513 12.15 -7.82 -4.16
N ILE A 514 13.09 -6.96 -4.59
CA ILE A 514 12.80 -5.64 -5.14
C ILE A 514 13.21 -5.58 -6.63
N LEU A 515 12.23 -5.43 -7.51
CA LEU A 515 12.44 -5.15 -8.92
C LEU A 515 13.05 -3.74 -9.12
N LYS A 516 13.66 -3.54 -10.29
CA LYS A 516 14.19 -2.22 -10.66
C LYS A 516 13.03 -1.22 -10.80
N GLY A 517 13.00 -0.19 -9.95
CA GLY A 517 12.08 0.93 -10.07
C GLY A 517 12.52 2.03 -11.05
N GLY A 518 11.86 3.19 -10.98
CA GLY A 518 12.26 4.41 -11.70
C GLY A 518 11.61 4.62 -13.07
N ASN A 519 10.63 3.81 -13.44
CA ASN A 519 9.90 3.92 -14.72
C ASN A 519 8.41 4.21 -14.52
N ASN A 520 8.00 4.62 -13.31
CA ASN A 520 6.60 4.81 -12.98
C ASN A 520 6.25 6.30 -12.97
N GLU A 521 4.96 6.57 -13.06
CA GLU A 521 4.39 7.90 -12.99
C GLU A 521 3.38 8.01 -11.84
N ILE A 522 3.11 9.24 -11.40
CA ILE A 522 2.03 9.54 -10.47
C ILE A 522 1.35 10.84 -10.86
N TYR A 523 0.03 10.83 -10.75
CA TYR A 523 -0.78 12.02 -10.84
C TYR A 523 -1.46 12.26 -9.50
N VAL A 524 -1.21 13.43 -8.89
CA VAL A 524 -1.81 13.87 -7.64
C VAL A 524 -2.64 15.10 -7.93
N ASN A 525 -3.90 15.11 -7.54
CA ASN A 525 -4.75 16.28 -7.73
C ASN A 525 -5.73 16.47 -6.59
N GLY A 526 -6.25 17.70 -6.46
CA GLY A 526 -7.35 17.95 -5.55
C GLY A 526 -7.71 19.41 -5.41
N VAL A 527 -8.49 19.68 -4.38
CA VAL A 527 -9.03 21.02 -4.10
C VAL A 527 -8.27 21.62 -2.92
N ASP A 528 -8.01 22.92 -3.00
CA ASP A 528 -7.33 23.70 -1.99
C ASP A 528 -8.28 24.77 -1.44
N PHE A 529 -8.32 24.97 -0.13
CA PHE A 529 -9.07 26.04 0.53
C PHE A 529 -8.14 26.83 1.43
N GLY A 530 -8.20 28.15 1.40
CA GLY A 530 -7.23 28.94 2.12
C GLY A 530 -7.58 30.42 2.28
N PHE A 531 -6.58 31.17 2.73
CA PHE A 531 -6.62 32.61 2.74
C PHE A 531 -5.27 33.19 2.33
N GLU A 532 -5.33 34.40 1.79
CA GLU A 532 -4.17 35.21 1.45
C GLU A 532 -4.23 36.51 2.26
N ALA A 533 -3.10 36.87 2.84
CA ALA A 533 -2.89 38.11 3.55
C ALA A 533 -1.78 38.92 2.85
N VAL A 534 -2.03 40.20 2.60
CA VAL A 534 -1.08 41.13 1.98
C VAL A 534 -0.86 42.31 2.92
N TYR A 535 0.40 42.70 3.09
CA TYR A 535 0.83 43.81 3.94
C TYR A 535 1.70 44.82 3.20
#